data_AF-A0A7L3KYJ1-F1
#
_entry.id   AF-A0A7L3KYJ1-F1
#
_cell.length_a   1.000
_cell.length_b   1.000
_cell.length_c   1.000
_cell.angle_alpha   90.00
_cell.angle_beta   90.00
_cell.angle_gamma   90.00
#
_symmetry.space_group_name_H-M   'P 1'
#
loop_
_entity.id
_entity.type
_entity.pdbx_description
1 polymer ?
#
loop_
_entity_poly.entity_id
_entity_poly.type
_entity_poly.pdbx_seq_one_letter_code
_entity_poly.pdbx_strand_id
1 'polypeptide(L)'
;RGRAGLDLALAESVTLEDDSVHVVPSTCSGPLGEGLSALLLGRSSASKQGLFVLPGVIDADYTGIIKIMLKAFCPPVTIPAGSKIAQLVPFKAAVLSSGINERGNGGFGSTGEPLVVFAEVVSKARPIRVVDIVGPDGHKIAQTPMMMDTGSDVIIIP
;
A
#
# COMPACT_ATOMS: atom_id res chain seq x y z
N ARG A 1 14.26 31.96 -4.73
CA ARG A 1 14.08 30.53 -4.33
C ARG A 1 12.60 30.33 -4.03
N GLY A 2 11.90 29.52 -4.81
CA GLY A 2 10.50 29.14 -4.54
C GLY A 2 10.42 27.63 -4.36
N ARG A 3 9.74 27.16 -3.31
CA ARG A 3 9.40 25.74 -3.16
C ARG A 3 7.94 25.58 -3.54
N ALA A 4 7.64 24.63 -4.40
CA ALA A 4 6.26 24.33 -4.79
C ALA A 4 5.51 23.55 -3.70
N GLY A 5 6.21 22.86 -2.80
CA GLY A 5 5.60 22.03 -1.77
C GLY A 5 6.28 22.09 -0.41
N LEU A 6 5.54 21.61 0.59
CA LEU A 6 5.95 21.43 1.98
C LEU A 6 6.54 20.03 2.17
N ASP A 7 7.78 19.93 2.65
CA ASP A 7 8.42 18.64 2.91
C ASP A 7 7.67 17.89 4.04
N LEU A 8 7.39 16.61 3.82
CA LEU A 8 6.66 15.74 4.74
C LEU A 8 7.58 14.61 5.26
N ALA A 9 7.62 14.47 6.59
CA ALA A 9 8.47 13.51 7.29
C ALA A 9 7.69 12.31 7.82
N LEU A 10 8.33 11.14 7.90
CA LEU A 10 7.76 9.97 8.58
C LEU A 10 7.69 10.18 10.10
N ALA A 11 6.61 9.74 10.72
CA ALA A 11 6.46 9.78 12.18
C ALA A 11 7.30 8.70 12.89
N GLU A 12 7.52 7.57 12.24
CA GLU A 12 8.24 6.42 12.78
C GLU A 12 9.18 5.80 11.75
N SER A 13 10.16 5.03 12.22
CA SER A 13 11.05 4.27 11.35
C SER A 13 10.32 3.08 10.76
N VAL A 14 10.54 2.80 9.48
CA VAL A 14 9.93 1.66 8.78
C VAL A 14 10.98 0.89 8.00
N THR A 15 10.86 -0.43 7.98
CA THR A 15 11.59 -1.29 7.04
C THR A 15 10.59 -1.89 6.05
N LEU A 16 10.80 -1.63 4.77
CA LEU A 16 10.04 -2.20 3.67
C LEU A 16 10.74 -3.49 3.26
N GLU A 17 10.19 -4.63 3.69
CA GLU A 17 10.76 -5.98 3.46
C GLU A 17 10.47 -6.52 2.06
N ASP A 18 9.46 -5.98 1.38
CA ASP A 18 8.99 -6.40 0.07
C ASP A 18 8.66 -5.18 -0.83
N ASP A 19 8.20 -5.46 -2.05
CA ASP A 19 7.80 -4.45 -3.02
C ASP A 19 6.30 -4.14 -2.98
N SER A 20 5.57 -4.58 -1.94
CA SER A 20 4.17 -4.22 -1.74
C SER A 20 4.04 -2.73 -1.38
N VAL A 21 2.80 -2.24 -1.35
CA VAL A 21 2.52 -0.86 -0.93
C VAL A 21 2.36 -0.81 0.58
N HIS A 22 3.21 -0.05 1.24
CA HIS A 22 3.19 0.18 2.68
C HIS A 22 2.59 1.56 2.99
N VAL A 23 1.68 1.64 3.96
CA VAL A 23 1.04 2.90 4.36
C VAL A 23 1.57 3.32 5.73
N VAL A 24 2.34 4.40 5.78
CA VAL A 24 3.09 4.81 6.98
C VAL A 24 2.67 6.21 7.42
N PRO A 25 2.41 6.47 8.72
CA PRO A 25 2.02 7.79 9.18
C PRO A 25 3.14 8.83 9.00
N SER A 26 2.75 10.05 8.64
CA SER A 26 3.64 11.20 8.66
C SER A 26 3.54 11.97 9.98
N THR A 27 4.45 12.93 10.18
CA THR A 27 4.42 13.86 11.32
C THR A 27 3.35 14.95 11.21
N CYS A 28 2.54 14.96 10.14
CA CYS A 28 1.54 16.01 9.91
C CYS A 28 0.13 15.44 9.85
N SER A 29 -0.80 16.17 10.45
CA SER A 29 -2.24 16.02 10.25
C SER A 29 -2.78 17.22 9.49
N GLY A 30 -3.90 17.03 8.81
CA GLY A 30 -4.66 18.16 8.29
C GLY A 30 -5.47 18.87 9.40
N PRO A 31 -6.25 19.90 9.03
CA PRO A 31 -6.36 20.46 7.69
C PRO A 31 -5.12 21.29 7.31
N LEU A 32 -4.88 21.47 6.01
CA LEU A 32 -3.73 22.22 5.50
C LEU A 32 -3.83 23.73 5.68
N GLY A 33 -5.05 24.22 5.96
CA GLY A 33 -5.37 25.64 6.07
C GLY A 33 -5.85 26.25 4.75
N GLU A 34 -6.43 27.46 4.85
CA GLU A 34 -6.86 28.29 3.72
C GLU A 34 -7.83 27.65 2.71
N GLY A 35 -8.50 26.55 3.10
CA GLY A 35 -9.36 25.78 2.20
C GLY A 35 -8.61 25.13 1.04
N LEU A 36 -7.30 24.88 1.20
CA LEU A 36 -6.46 24.26 0.18
C LEU A 36 -6.45 22.74 0.32
N SER A 37 -6.58 22.05 -0.81
CA SER A 37 -6.20 20.64 -0.94
C SER A 37 -4.71 20.54 -1.24
N ALA A 38 -4.12 19.36 -1.16
CA ALA A 38 -2.75 19.13 -1.64
C ALA A 38 -2.57 17.81 -2.37
N LEU A 39 -1.62 17.81 -3.30
CA LEU A 39 -1.06 16.59 -3.87
C LEU A 39 0.06 16.09 -2.95
N LEU A 40 -0.09 14.89 -2.44
CA LEU A 40 0.99 14.13 -1.81
C LEU A 40 1.86 13.51 -2.90
N LEU A 41 3.13 13.89 -2.95
CA LEU A 41 4.09 13.43 -3.95
C LEU A 41 5.41 13.02 -3.30
N GLY A 42 6.16 12.14 -3.95
CA GLY A 42 7.53 11.82 -3.55
C GLY A 42 8.49 13.00 -3.73
N ARG A 43 9.54 13.05 -2.92
CA ARG A 43 10.68 13.94 -3.19
C ARG A 43 11.62 13.25 -4.17
N SER A 44 12.19 14.03 -5.09
CA SER A 44 13.14 13.51 -6.08
C SER A 44 14.34 12.79 -5.43
N SER A 45 14.77 13.22 -4.24
CA SER A 45 15.83 12.56 -3.47
C SER A 45 15.44 11.15 -3.01
N ALA A 46 14.17 10.91 -2.68
CA ALA A 46 13.66 9.58 -2.32
C ALA A 46 13.50 8.72 -3.57
N SER A 47 12.93 9.27 -4.65
CA SER A 47 12.77 8.57 -5.92
C SER A 47 14.12 8.12 -6.51
N LYS A 48 15.16 8.93 -6.38
CA LYS A 48 16.53 8.56 -6.80
C LYS A 48 17.08 7.36 -6.04
N GLN A 49 16.61 7.10 -4.82
CA GLN A 49 17.02 5.96 -3.99
C GLN A 49 16.15 4.72 -4.21
N GLY A 50 15.28 4.71 -5.23
CA GLY A 50 14.40 3.57 -5.52
C GLY A 50 13.18 3.49 -4.62
N LEU A 51 12.88 4.55 -3.86
CA LEU A 51 11.65 4.66 -3.06
C LEU A 51 10.59 5.44 -3.84
N PHE A 52 9.48 4.78 -4.15
CA PHE A 52 8.34 5.38 -4.82
C PHE A 52 7.27 5.77 -3.80
N VAL A 53 6.88 7.04 -3.79
CA VAL A 53 5.71 7.52 -3.04
C VAL A 53 4.55 7.55 -4.01
N LEU A 54 3.51 6.75 -3.75
CA LEU A 54 2.33 6.75 -4.58
C LEU A 54 1.62 8.11 -4.42
N PRO A 55 1.26 8.78 -5.52
CA PRO A 55 0.52 10.03 -5.45
C PRO A 55 -0.80 9.89 -4.70
N GLY A 56 -1.15 10.91 -3.93
CA GLY A 56 -2.43 10.99 -3.23
C GLY A 56 -3.00 12.40 -3.23
N VAL A 57 -4.31 12.52 -3.03
CA VAL A 57 -4.98 13.81 -2.81
C VAL A 57 -5.34 13.90 -1.34
N ILE A 58 -4.93 15.00 -0.70
CA ILE A 58 -5.34 15.37 0.65
C ILE A 58 -6.39 16.46 0.50
N ASP A 59 -7.61 16.16 0.93
CA ASP A 59 -8.74 17.09 0.86
C ASP A 59 -8.57 18.23 1.88
N ALA A 60 -9.14 19.40 1.57
CA ALA A 60 -9.00 20.60 2.40
C ALA A 60 -9.63 20.45 3.80
N ASP A 61 -10.65 19.61 3.91
CA ASP A 61 -11.38 19.28 5.14
C ASP A 61 -10.85 18.03 5.83
N TYR A 62 -9.81 17.38 5.29
CA TYR A 62 -9.20 16.22 5.94
C TYR A 62 -8.52 16.63 7.26
N THR A 63 -8.97 16.06 8.37
CA THR A 63 -8.47 16.38 9.74
C THR A 63 -7.58 15.28 10.33
N GLY A 64 -7.43 14.16 9.63
CA GLY A 64 -6.64 13.02 10.08
C GLY A 64 -5.13 13.19 9.87
N ILE A 65 -4.37 12.20 10.38
CA ILE A 65 -2.94 12.05 10.10
C ILE A 65 -2.74 11.74 8.63
N ILE A 66 -1.94 12.56 7.94
CA ILE A 66 -1.57 12.31 6.55
C ILE A 66 -0.66 11.09 6.53
N LYS A 67 -1.06 10.02 5.85
CA LYS A 67 -0.21 8.83 5.66
C LYS A 67 0.45 8.87 4.29
N ILE A 68 1.63 8.28 4.22
CA ILE A 68 2.46 8.19 3.02
C ILE A 68 2.41 6.75 2.52
N MET A 69 2.02 6.58 1.26
CA MET A 69 1.99 5.28 0.58
C MET A 69 3.34 5.07 -0.11
N LEU A 70 4.05 4.02 0.27
CA LEU A 70 5.43 3.74 -0.12
C LEU A 70 5.52 2.40 -0.85
N LYS A 71 6.32 2.35 -1.91
CA LYS A 71 6.78 1.12 -2.54
C LYS A 71 8.29 1.21 -2.73
N ALA A 72 9.03 0.21 -2.27
CA ALA A 72 10.45 0.05 -2.61
C ALA A 72 10.57 -0.80 -3.88
N PHE A 73 11.38 -0.36 -4.84
CA PHE A 73 11.67 -1.19 -6.03
C PHE A 73 12.73 -2.27 -5.77
N CYS A 74 13.59 -2.08 -4.76
CA CYS A 74 14.67 -3.00 -4.38
C CYS A 74 14.72 -3.16 -2.85
N PRO A 75 13.76 -3.88 -2.23
CA PRO A 75 13.79 -4.18 -0.80
C PRO A 75 14.94 -5.15 -0.42
N PRO A 76 15.39 -5.18 0.86
CA PRO A 76 14.85 -4.41 1.98
C PRO A 76 15.34 -2.96 2.01
N VAL A 77 14.47 -2.02 2.41
CA VAL A 77 14.81 -0.60 2.58
C VAL A 77 14.34 -0.11 3.95
N THR A 78 15.26 0.34 4.78
CA THR A 78 14.95 1.01 6.06
C THR A 78 14.95 2.53 5.91
N ILE A 79 13.88 3.17 6.37
CA ILE A 79 13.71 4.62 6.36
C ILE A 79 13.55 5.08 7.82
N PRO A 80 14.50 5.86 8.36
CA PRO A 80 14.40 6.36 9.73
C PRO A 80 13.24 7.35 9.92
N ALA A 81 12.67 7.40 11.13
CA ALA A 81 11.75 8.45 11.56
C ALA A 81 12.32 9.85 11.30
N GLY A 82 11.46 10.81 10.98
CA GLY A 82 11.86 12.18 10.64
C GLY A 82 12.42 12.36 9.22
N SER A 83 12.63 11.27 8.48
CA SER A 83 13.08 11.35 7.08
C SER A 83 12.02 12.03 6.22
N LYS A 84 12.40 13.18 5.63
CA LYS A 84 11.57 13.93 4.68
C LYS A 84 11.61 13.25 3.32
N ILE A 85 10.68 12.35 3.04
CA ILE A 85 10.66 11.54 1.80
C ILE A 85 9.53 11.93 0.85
N ALA A 86 8.51 12.63 1.34
CA ALA A 86 7.37 13.09 0.57
C ALA A 86 7.25 14.62 0.67
N GLN A 87 6.34 15.19 -0.10
CA GLN A 87 6.00 16.60 -0.07
C GLN A 87 4.52 16.80 -0.40
N LEU A 88 3.95 17.86 0.15
CA LEU A 88 2.59 18.31 -0.16
C LEU A 88 2.67 19.52 -1.09
N VAL A 89 2.03 19.45 -2.25
CA VAL A 89 1.91 20.57 -3.19
C VAL A 89 0.48 21.12 -3.11
N PRO A 90 0.26 22.27 -2.44
CA PRO A 90 -1.09 22.82 -2.26
C PRO A 90 -1.71 23.30 -3.56
N PHE A 91 -3.02 23.16 -3.69
CA PHE A 91 -3.80 23.69 -4.81
C PHE A 91 -5.22 24.05 -4.36
N LYS A 92 -5.87 24.96 -5.10
CA LYS A 92 -7.30 25.22 -4.95
C LYS A 92 -8.09 24.24 -5.81
N ALA A 93 -8.94 23.44 -5.18
CA ALA A 93 -9.85 22.57 -5.91
C ALA A 93 -10.87 23.44 -6.68
N ALA A 94 -11.08 23.13 -7.97
CA ALA A 94 -12.07 23.80 -8.82
C ALA A 94 -13.34 22.95 -9.01
N VAL A 95 -13.51 21.91 -8.20
CA VAL A 95 -14.67 21.03 -8.25
C VAL A 95 -15.82 21.69 -7.51
N LEU A 96 -16.95 21.90 -8.19
CA LEU A 96 -18.17 22.39 -7.55
C LEU A 96 -18.66 21.33 -6.56
N SER A 97 -18.84 21.72 -5.30
CA SER A 97 -19.42 20.86 -4.28
C SER A 97 -20.85 20.47 -4.69
N SER A 98 -21.03 19.27 -5.25
CA SER A 98 -22.35 18.63 -5.24
C SER A 98 -22.61 18.32 -3.78
N GLY A 99 -23.46 19.13 -3.13
CA GLY A 99 -23.69 19.03 -1.70
C GLY A 99 -23.94 17.59 -1.27
N ILE A 100 -23.24 17.15 -0.22
CA ILE A 100 -23.67 16.23 0.84
C ILE A 100 -22.44 15.74 1.65
N ASN A 101 -22.57 15.91 2.96
CA ASN A 101 -21.92 15.29 4.12
C ASN A 101 -20.44 15.61 4.46
N GLU A 102 -20.27 16.13 5.69
CA GLU A 102 -19.01 16.24 6.41
C GLU A 102 -18.25 14.92 6.34
N ARG A 103 -17.11 14.92 5.64
CA ARG A 103 -16.22 13.77 5.64
C ARG A 103 -15.39 13.84 6.91
N GLY A 104 -15.60 12.89 7.83
CA GLY A 104 -14.81 12.76 9.06
C GLY A 104 -13.37 12.28 8.81
N ASN A 105 -12.71 11.72 9.84
CA ASN A 105 -11.32 11.23 9.78
C ASN A 105 -11.03 10.06 8.80
N GLY A 106 -12.02 9.60 8.03
CA GLY A 106 -11.87 8.46 7.12
C GLY A 106 -11.14 8.82 5.83
N GLY A 107 -9.88 8.39 5.69
CA GLY A 107 -9.14 8.34 4.42
C GLY A 107 -9.01 6.91 3.89
N PHE A 108 -8.36 6.71 2.73
CA PHE A 108 -7.96 5.39 2.19
C PHE A 108 -9.12 4.40 1.91
N GLY A 109 -10.10 4.80 1.09
CA GLY A 109 -11.19 3.89 0.70
C GLY A 109 -12.40 3.87 1.64
N SER A 110 -12.52 4.87 2.53
CA SER A 110 -13.61 5.05 3.50
C SER A 110 -15.03 5.20 2.91
N THR A 111 -15.20 5.16 1.58
CA THR A 111 -16.47 5.38 0.89
C THR A 111 -16.90 4.20 -0.01
N GLY A 112 -16.27 3.02 0.07
CA GLY A 112 -16.72 1.85 -0.70
C GLY A 112 -16.01 0.54 -0.38
N GLU A 113 -16.60 -0.56 -0.83
CA GLU A 113 -15.97 -1.89 -0.94
C GLU A 113 -14.61 -1.76 -1.68
N PRO A 114 -13.59 -2.59 -1.37
CA PRO A 114 -12.30 -2.52 -2.05
C PRO A 114 -12.48 -2.66 -3.57
N LEU A 115 -12.25 -1.58 -4.31
CA LEU A 115 -12.38 -1.59 -5.79
C LEU A 115 -11.30 -2.47 -6.45
N VAL A 116 -10.26 -2.83 -5.71
CA VAL A 116 -9.14 -3.66 -6.17
C VAL A 116 -8.96 -4.82 -5.19
N VAL A 117 -9.24 -6.02 -5.67
CA VAL A 117 -9.02 -7.27 -4.93
C VAL A 117 -7.60 -7.76 -5.25
N PHE A 118 -6.81 -8.04 -4.23
CA PHE A 118 -5.49 -8.64 -4.40
C PHE A 118 -5.67 -10.10 -4.81
N ALA A 119 -5.13 -10.46 -5.97
CA ALA A 119 -4.97 -11.84 -6.37
C ALA A 119 -3.60 -12.32 -5.89
N GLU A 120 -3.55 -13.22 -4.91
CA GLU A 120 -2.31 -13.93 -4.62
C GLU A 120 -2.05 -14.91 -5.76
N VAL A 121 -0.94 -14.70 -6.47
CA VAL A 121 -0.39 -15.74 -7.34
C VAL A 121 0.10 -16.85 -6.42
N VAL A 122 -0.45 -18.06 -6.57
CA VAL A 122 -0.04 -19.25 -5.81
C VAL A 122 1.38 -19.63 -6.26
N SER A 123 2.38 -18.91 -5.76
CA SER A 123 3.78 -19.09 -6.18
C SER A 123 4.73 -19.05 -5.00
N LYS A 124 4.91 -20.22 -4.39
CA LYS A 124 6.20 -20.96 -4.40
C LYS A 124 6.11 -22.26 -3.61
N ALA A 125 5.30 -22.30 -2.56
CA ALA A 125 4.98 -23.53 -1.84
C ALA A 125 3.76 -24.19 -2.49
N ARG A 126 4.00 -24.94 -3.57
CA ARG A 126 2.97 -25.83 -4.13
C ARG A 126 2.46 -26.73 -2.99
N PRO A 127 1.15 -26.81 -2.70
CA PRO A 127 0.66 -27.64 -1.61
C PRO A 127 1.02 -29.10 -1.91
N ILE A 128 2.00 -29.62 -1.17
CA ILE A 128 2.43 -31.00 -1.27
C ILE A 128 1.74 -31.78 -0.15
N ARG A 129 1.05 -32.86 -0.52
CA ARG A 129 0.59 -33.86 0.46
C ARG A 129 1.34 -35.16 0.24
N VAL A 130 1.71 -35.81 1.33
CA VAL A 130 2.17 -37.20 1.30
C VAL A 130 0.94 -38.07 1.09
N VAL A 131 0.96 -38.86 0.02
CA VAL A 131 -0.11 -39.79 -0.32
C VAL A 131 0.41 -41.23 -0.31
N ASP A 132 -0.47 -42.15 0.06
CA ASP A 132 -0.22 -43.58 0.01
C ASP A 132 -0.61 -44.09 -1.38
N ILE A 133 0.36 -44.69 -2.09
CA ILE A 133 0.09 -45.42 -3.33
C ILE A 133 -0.31 -46.84 -2.92
N VAL A 134 -1.53 -47.24 -3.24
CA VAL A 134 -2.09 -48.54 -2.89
C VAL A 134 -2.24 -49.39 -4.15
N GLY A 135 -1.83 -50.66 -4.07
CA GLY A 135 -1.93 -51.63 -5.15
C GLY A 135 -3.35 -52.15 -5.36
N PRO A 136 -3.60 -52.88 -6.46
CA PRO A 136 -4.90 -53.49 -6.75
C PRO A 136 -5.40 -54.46 -5.68
N ASP A 137 -4.48 -54.98 -4.87
CA ASP A 137 -4.68 -55.88 -3.73
C ASP A 137 -4.96 -55.13 -2.41
N GLY A 138 -5.00 -53.80 -2.43
CA GLY A 138 -5.23 -52.97 -1.24
C GLY A 138 -3.98 -52.79 -0.36
N HIS A 139 -2.82 -53.35 -0.76
CA HIS A 139 -1.58 -53.17 -0.02
C HIS A 139 -0.88 -51.87 -0.41
N LYS A 140 -0.36 -51.16 0.59
CA LYS A 140 0.41 -49.94 0.39
C LYS A 140 1.74 -50.26 -0.27
N ILE A 141 1.93 -49.73 -1.47
CA ILE A 141 3.13 -49.90 -2.29
C ILE A 141 4.19 -48.86 -1.93
N ALA A 142 3.79 -47.59 -1.72
CA ALA A 142 4.72 -46.51 -1.44
C ALA A 142 4.06 -45.31 -0.75
N GLN A 143 4.90 -44.42 -0.22
CA GLN A 143 4.53 -43.07 0.19
C GLN A 143 5.35 -42.06 -0.59
N THR A 144 4.70 -41.09 -1.22
CA THR A 144 5.41 -40.06 -1.97
C THR A 144 4.76 -38.69 -1.82
N PRO A 145 5.52 -37.60 -1.73
CA PRO A 145 4.97 -36.26 -1.82
C PRO A 145 4.38 -36.03 -3.21
N MET A 146 3.08 -35.76 -3.29
CA MET A 146 2.40 -35.34 -4.52
C MET A 146 1.89 -33.91 -4.40
N MET A 147 1.91 -33.20 -5.52
CA MET A 147 1.38 -31.85 -5.64
C MET A 147 -0.15 -31.93 -5.72
N MET A 148 -0.84 -31.17 -4.86
CA MET A 148 -2.27 -30.94 -5.03
C MET A 148 -2.46 -29.93 -6.16
N ASP A 149 -2.97 -30.43 -7.29
CA ASP A 149 -3.45 -29.59 -8.37
C ASP A 149 -4.89 -29.17 -8.05
N THR A 150 -5.08 -27.90 -7.71
CA THR A 150 -6.42 -27.31 -7.49
C THR A 150 -7.01 -26.74 -8.78
N GLY A 151 -6.33 -26.87 -9.93
CA GLY A 151 -6.78 -26.34 -11.22
C GLY A 151 -6.87 -24.81 -11.27
N SER A 152 -6.24 -24.11 -10.32
CA SER A 152 -6.23 -22.65 -10.24
C SER A 152 -4.85 -22.17 -9.81
N ASP A 153 -4.24 -21.32 -10.63
CA ASP A 153 -2.95 -20.68 -10.36
C ASP A 153 -3.09 -19.45 -9.44
N VAL A 154 -4.34 -19.05 -9.15
CA VAL A 154 -4.71 -17.82 -8.44
C VAL A 154 -5.88 -18.09 -7.53
N ILE A 155 -5.80 -17.62 -6.28
CA ILE A 155 -6.94 -17.53 -5.36
C ILE A 155 -7.31 -16.06 -5.23
N ILE A 156 -8.56 -15.74 -5.53
CA ILE A 156 -9.14 -14.41 -5.30
C ILE A 156 -9.76 -14.45 -3.90
N ILE A 157 -9.20 -13.68 -2.97
CA ILE A 157 -9.76 -13.51 -1.63
C ILE A 157 -10.53 -12.18 -1.63
N PRO A 158 -11.88 -12.21 -1.58
CA PRO A 158 -12.69 -11.00 -1.49
C PRO A 158 -12.49 -10.26 -0.15
#